data_AF-A0A0C3A1J8-F1
#
_entry.id   AF-A0A0C3A1J8-F1
#
_cell.length_a   1.000
_cell.length_b   1.000
_cell.length_c   1.000
_cell.angle_alpha   90.00
_cell.angle_beta   90.00
_cell.angle_gamma   90.00
#
_symmetry.space_group_name_H-M   'P 1'
#
loop_
_entity.id
_entity.type
_entity.pdbx_description
1 polymer ?
#
loop_
_entity_poly.entity_id
_entity_poly.type
_entity_poly.pdbx_seq_one_letter_code
_entity_poly.pdbx_strand_id
1 'polypeptide(L)' 'MLRTKADALDGLESSVPPIIPLRKTFSVLMASGKKISITQQQLSITPAYVFTDYRSQAQRLHRFIPQSQQTWHPAPARF' A
#
# COMPACT_ATOMS: atom_id res chain seq x y z
N MET A 1 8.76 22.39 2.50
CA MET A 1 7.82 21.24 2.42
C MET A 1 8.66 19.99 2.18
N LEU A 2 8.79 19.08 3.15
CA LEU A 2 9.57 17.85 2.99
C LEU A 2 8.80 16.88 2.08
N ARG A 3 9.40 16.52 0.94
CA ARG A 3 8.79 15.68 -0.11
C ARG A 3 8.59 14.22 0.33
N THR A 4 9.35 13.77 1.33
CA THR A 4 9.43 12.37 1.77
C THR A 4 9.54 12.32 3.30
N LYS A 5 8.91 11.31 3.93
CA LYS A 5 8.99 11.02 5.39
C LYS A 5 10.15 10.10 5.79
N ALA A 6 10.93 9.63 4.83
CA ALA A 6 12.12 8.83 5.06
C ALA A 6 13.30 9.74 5.40
N ASP A 7 14.18 9.25 6.27
CA ASP A 7 15.41 9.94 6.65
C ASP A 7 16.37 10.05 5.45
N ALA A 8 17.18 11.11 5.45
CA ALA A 8 18.25 11.25 4.47
C ALA A 8 19.32 10.17 4.71
N LEU A 9 19.88 9.63 3.63
CA LEU A 9 20.97 8.66 3.69
C LEU A 9 22.29 9.36 3.37
N ASP A 10 23.33 9.05 4.14
CA ASP A 10 24.68 9.59 3.90
C ASP A 10 25.15 9.23 2.48
N GLY A 11 25.61 10.24 1.74
CA GLY A 11 26.03 10.11 0.35
C GLY A 11 24.90 10.06 -0.68
N LEU A 12 23.63 10.19 -0.29
CA LEU A 12 22.50 10.26 -1.21
C LEU A 12 22.06 11.70 -1.47
N GLU A 13 22.00 12.08 -2.74
CA GLU A 13 21.52 13.39 -3.21
C GLU A 13 20.11 13.71 -2.67
N SER A 14 19.90 14.95 -2.22
CA SER A 14 18.62 15.37 -1.60
C SER A 14 17.41 15.28 -2.54
N SER A 15 17.65 15.20 -3.85
CA SER A 15 16.62 15.05 -4.88
C SER A 15 16.19 13.60 -5.10
N VAL A 16 16.98 12.62 -4.62
CA VAL A 16 16.76 11.19 -4.81
C VAL A 16 15.99 10.64 -3.61
N PRO A 17 14.76 10.15 -3.80
CA PRO A 17 14.02 9.52 -2.72
C PRO A 17 14.70 8.19 -2.32
N PRO A 18 15.08 8.00 -1.05
CA PRO A 18 15.69 6.76 -0.61
C PRO A 18 14.66 5.62 -0.64
N ILE A 19 15.07 4.48 -1.18
CA ILE A 19 14.31 3.22 -1.12
C ILE A 19 14.81 2.43 0.08
N ILE A 20 14.21 2.66 1.23
CA ILE A 20 14.48 1.91 2.45
C ILE A 20 13.26 1.06 2.85
N PRO A 21 13.46 -0.10 3.50
CA PRO A 21 12.36 -0.86 4.06
C PRO A 21 11.65 -0.05 5.16
N LEU A 22 10.34 0.13 5.01
CA LEU A 22 9.48 0.64 6.07
C LEU A 22 9.07 -0.52 6.97
N ARG A 23 9.13 -0.30 8.29
CA ARG A 23 8.66 -1.25 9.28
C ARG A 23 7.47 -0.66 10.04
N LYS A 24 6.39 -1.42 10.17
CA LYS A 24 5.22 -1.04 10.95
C LYS A 24 4.69 -2.23 11.73
N THR A 25 4.47 -2.03 13.02
CA THR A 25 3.92 -3.06 13.91
C THR A 25 2.47 -2.72 14.26
N PHE A 26 1.59 -3.71 14.14
CA PHE A 26 0.17 -3.62 14.42
C PHE A 26 -0.16 -4.55 15.58
N SER A 27 -1.00 -4.08 16.49
CA SER A 27 -1.61 -4.92 17.52
C SER A 27 -3.04 -5.25 17.13
N VAL A 28 -3.37 -6.54 17.05
CA VAL A 28 -4.70 -7.02 16.73
C VAL A 28 -5.25 -7.77 17.93
N LEU A 29 -6.44 -7.39 18.39
CA LEU A 29 -7.20 -8.16 19.37
C LEU A 29 -7.99 -9.22 18.61
N MET A 30 -7.74 -10.49 18.90
CA MET A 30 -8.50 -11.60 18.34
C MET A 30 -9.85 -11.74 19.04
N ALA A 31 -10.83 -12.34 18.37
CA ALA A 31 -12.14 -12.66 18.97
C ALA A 31 -12.04 -13.52 20.24
N SER A 32 -10.94 -14.28 20.39
CA SER A 32 -10.62 -15.04 21.60
C SER A 32 -10.11 -14.18 22.77
N GLY A 33 -10.04 -12.85 22.64
CA GLY A 33 -9.49 -11.93 23.64
C GLY A 33 -7.95 -11.88 23.67
N LYS A 34 -7.26 -12.74 22.92
CA LYS A 34 -5.80 -12.71 22.81
C LYS A 34 -5.34 -11.53 21.96
N LYS A 35 -4.38 -10.75 22.48
CA LYS A 35 -3.67 -9.72 21.70
C LYS A 35 -2.50 -10.33 20.96
N ILE A 36 -2.45 -10.15 19.65
CA ILE A 36 -1.31 -10.54 18.81
C ILE A 36 -0.64 -9.30 18.23
N SER A 37 0.68 -9.37 18.04
CA SER A 37 1.46 -8.32 17.39
C SER A 37 1.96 -8.82 16.04
N ILE A 38 1.74 -8.03 14.99
CA ILE A 38 2.13 -8.35 13.62
C ILE A 38 3.07 -7.24 13.15
N THR A 39 4.28 -7.60 12.72
CA THR A 39 5.23 -6.64 12.15
C THR A 39 5.29 -6.82 10.63
N GLN A 40 4.99 -5.76 9.91
CA GLN A 40 5.14 -5.66 8.47
C GLN A 40 6.45 -4.93 8.14
N GLN A 41 7.25 -5.49 7.26
CA GLN A 41 8.40 -4.84 6.66
C GLN A 41 8.24 -4.84 5.13
N GLN A 42 8.29 -3.67 4.50
CA GLN A 42 8.06 -3.56 3.06
C GLN A 42 8.90 -2.44 2.45
N LEU A 43 9.41 -2.66 1.23
CA LEU A 43 9.97 -1.57 0.44
C LEU A 43 8.85 -0.60 0.03
N SER A 44 9.17 0.70 -0.01
CA SER A 44 8.24 1.76 -0.41
C SER A 44 8.01 1.80 -1.92
N ILE A 45 7.78 0.65 -2.54
CA ILE A 45 7.55 0.48 -3.97
C ILE A 45 6.29 -0.35 -4.14
N THR A 46 5.43 0.05 -5.07
CA THR A 46 4.27 -0.73 -5.50
C THR A 46 4.37 -0.91 -7.00
N PRO A 47 4.23 -2.13 -7.54
CA PRO A 47 4.15 -2.34 -8.98
C PRO A 47 3.03 -1.50 -9.58
N ALA A 48 3.29 -0.80 -10.68
CA ALA A 48 2.36 0.14 -11.30
C ALA A 48 1.72 -0.38 -12.60
N TYR A 49 2.06 -1.60 -13.03
CA TYR A 49 1.57 -2.16 -14.30
C TYR A 49 0.10 -2.57 -14.26
N VAL A 50 -0.37 -3.07 -13.11
CA VAL A 50 -1.77 -3.43 -12.87
C VAL A 50 -2.18 -2.88 -11.52
N PHE A 51 -3.32 -2.21 -11.48
CA PHE A 51 -3.91 -1.66 -10.27
C PHE A 51 -5.43 -1.82 -10.36
N THR A 52 -6.08 -1.85 -9.20
CA THR A 52 -7.54 -1.84 -9.15
C THR A 52 -8.08 -0.45 -9.48
N ASP A 53 -9.32 -0.37 -9.97
CA ASP A 53 -9.99 0.91 -10.24
C ASP A 53 -9.96 1.85 -9.03
N TYR A 54 -10.11 1.29 -7.82
CA TYR A 54 -9.98 2.07 -6.59
C TYR A 54 -8.60 2.72 -6.42
N ARG A 55 -7.52 2.01 -6.79
CA ARG A 55 -6.15 2.52 -6.65
C ARG A 55 -5.76 3.55 -7.70
N SER A 56 -6.44 3.60 -8.85
CA SER A 56 -6.24 4.63 -9.89
C SER A 56 -7.05 5.89 -9.67
N GLN A 57 -8.05 5.87 -8.78
CA GLN A 57 -8.83 7.06 -8.46
C GLN A 57 -7.92 8.22 -8.04
N ALA A 58 -8.22 9.41 -8.57
CA ALA A 58 -7.46 10.63 -8.37
C ALA A 58 -5.99 10.62 -8.89
N GLN A 59 -5.57 9.59 -9.63
CA GLN A 59 -4.28 9.59 -10.32
C GLN A 59 -4.44 10.11 -11.75
N ARG A 60 -3.48 10.94 -12.20
CA ARG A 60 -3.37 11.30 -13.62
C ARG A 60 -2.57 10.22 -14.34
N LEU A 61 -3.25 9.41 -15.14
CA LEU A 61 -2.65 8.37 -15.97
C LEU A 61 -2.60 8.86 -17.43
N HIS A 62 -1.43 8.75 -18.07
CA HIS A 62 -1.30 9.14 -19.48
C HIS A 62 -1.93 8.11 -20.43
N ARG A 63 -1.90 6.83 -20.05
CA ARG A 63 -2.49 5.71 -20.79
C ARG A 63 -2.81 4.58 -19.82
N PHE A 64 -3.95 3.93 -19.99
CA PHE A 64 -4.31 2.69 -19.30
C PHE A 64 -5.12 1.80 -20.25
N ILE A 65 -5.13 0.49 -20.00
CA ILE A 65 -5.93 -0.47 -20.75
C ILE A 65 -6.88 -1.12 -19.74
N PRO A 66 -8.21 -0.93 -19.86
CA PRO A 66 -9.14 -1.59 -18.97
C PRO A 66 -9.13 -3.10 -19.25
N GLN A 67 -8.91 -3.88 -18.20
CA GLN A 67 -9.10 -5.33 -18.26
C GLN A 67 -10.56 -5.62 -17.87
N SER A 68 -11.29 -6.38 -18.68
CA SER A 68 -12.63 -6.83 -18.28
C SER A 68 -12.52 -7.69 -17.03
N GLN A 69 -13.24 -7.30 -15.96
CA GLN A 69 -13.17 -7.92 -14.64
C GLN A 69 -14.34 -8.88 -14.37
N GLN A 70 -14.11 -9.81 -13.45
CA GLN A 70 -15.11 -10.62 -12.77
C GLN A 70 -16.03 -9.74 -11.91
N THR A 71 -17.34 -9.90 -12.09
CA THR A 71 -18.37 -9.16 -11.35
C THR A 71 -18.35 -9.51 -9.87
N TRP A 72 -18.39 -8.48 -9.01
CA TRP A 72 -18.63 -8.65 -7.59
C TRP A 72 -20.00 -9.33 -7.37
N HIS A 73 -20.01 -10.51 -6.75
CA HIS A 73 -21.22 -11.11 -6.19
C HIS A 73 -21.27 -10.78 -4.69
N PRO A 74 -22.24 -9.98 -4.21
CA PRO A 74 -22.41 -9.77 -2.79
C PRO A 74 -22.72 -11.12 -2.12
N ALA A 75 -22.07 -11.41 -1.00
CA ALA A 75 -22.42 -12.55 -0.17
C ALA A 75 -23.90 -12.42 0.27
N PRO A 76 -24.70 -13.50 0.26
CA PRO A 76 -26.08 -13.42 0.71
C PRO A 76 -26.12 -12.95 2.16
N ALA A 77 -26.94 -11.92 2.42
CA ALA A 77 -27.21 -11.45 3.75
C ALA A 77 -27.76 -12.62 4.57
N ARG A 78 -27.00 -13.08 5.57
CA ARG A 78 -27.52 -13.99 6.58
C ARG A 78 -28.38 -13.14 7.53
N PHE A 79 -29.70 -13.19 7.33
CA PHE A 79 -30.69 -12.77 8.31
C PHE A 79 -30.99 -13.93 9.25
#